data_AF-A0A9P4IN44-F1
#
_entry.id   AF-A0A9P4IN44-F1
#
_cell.length_a   1.000
_cell.length_b   1.000
_cell.length_c   1.000
_cell.angle_alpha   90.00
_cell.angle_beta   90.00
_cell.angle_gamma   90.00
#
_symmetry.space_group_name_H-M   'P 1'
#
loop_
_entity.id
_entity.type
_entity.pdbx_description
1 polymer ?
#
loop_
_entity_poly.entity_id
_entity_poly.type
_entity_poly.pdbx_seq_one_letter_code
_entity_poly.pdbx_strand_id
1 'polypeptide(L)'
;MNAFTVPSNEPPPAYTPAAPVNSAPVATSSSEQTSSTSAATADDRYAFLSSFDTVFLIDDSGSMAGRSWRETKGALETITPICTQHDADGIDIYFLNAPDNPFFQGVKDLATVREIFSTVRPQYGTPTGQRLNQLLKPYLNRYQANPDGTKPLNIIVITDGEPSDDVESVIINAAKKLDKFDAPAWQVGIQFFQVGKEPGAREHLKQLDDELAELAGGDDLRDIVDTVPYTGEGDEPLSGEGVLKVVLGAVNRRLDRKKSKELHRR
;
A
#
# COMPACT_ATOMS: atom_id res chain seq x y z
N MET A 1 -48.69 -4.69 45.18
CA MET A 1 -49.95 -4.06 45.64
C MET A 1 -50.14 -2.79 44.82
N ASN A 2 -51.05 -2.84 43.84
CA ASN A 2 -51.52 -1.69 43.06
C ASN A 2 -52.96 -1.38 43.52
N ALA A 3 -53.32 -0.10 43.62
CA ALA A 3 -54.68 0.36 43.85
C ALA A 3 -55.16 1.21 42.67
N PHE A 4 -56.33 0.82 42.15
CA PHE A 4 -57.19 1.47 41.15
C PHE A 4 -57.84 2.77 41.75
N THR A 5 -58.55 3.69 41.07
CA THR A 5 -59.71 3.57 40.14
C THR A 5 -60.22 4.98 39.66
N VAL A 6 -60.27 5.23 38.32
CA VAL A 6 -61.34 5.77 37.38
C VAL A 6 -62.17 7.09 37.61
N PRO A 7 -63.04 7.55 36.65
CA PRO A 7 -62.86 7.94 35.23
C PRO A 7 -63.65 9.24 34.85
N SER A 8 -63.70 9.66 33.57
CA SER A 8 -64.91 10.24 32.93
C SER A 8 -64.78 10.33 31.40
N ASN A 9 -65.92 10.17 30.73
CA ASN A 9 -66.16 9.82 29.33
C ASN A 9 -67.05 10.91 28.70
N GLU A 10 -66.74 11.43 27.51
CA GLU A 10 -67.68 12.21 26.69
C GLU A 10 -67.57 11.81 25.19
N PRO A 11 -68.70 11.76 24.44
CA PRO A 11 -68.78 11.19 23.09
C PRO A 11 -68.50 12.22 21.96
N PRO A 12 -68.30 11.77 20.69
CA PRO A 12 -67.88 12.65 19.59
C PRO A 12 -69.06 13.16 18.73
N PRO A 13 -68.90 14.28 17.99
CA PRO A 13 -69.76 14.59 16.84
C PRO A 13 -69.16 14.16 15.49
N ALA A 14 -70.03 14.16 14.47
CA ALA A 14 -69.99 13.33 13.25
C ALA A 14 -69.56 14.03 11.94
N TYR A 15 -69.03 13.20 11.02
CA TYR A 15 -69.00 13.20 9.54
C TYR A 15 -68.78 14.48 8.66
N THR A 16 -67.73 14.37 7.81
CA THR A 16 -67.38 14.82 6.41
C THR A 16 -68.53 15.33 5.50
N PRO A 17 -68.36 16.04 4.33
CA PRO A 17 -67.17 16.15 3.44
C PRO A 17 -66.94 17.46 2.61
N ALA A 18 -65.81 17.51 1.87
CA ALA A 18 -65.62 17.99 0.47
C ALA A 18 -64.41 18.94 0.21
N ALA A 19 -63.61 18.59 -0.81
CA ALA A 19 -62.50 19.34 -1.43
C ALA A 19 -63.01 20.21 -2.61
N PRO A 20 -62.20 20.78 -3.55
CA PRO A 20 -60.79 21.24 -3.57
C PRO A 20 -60.64 22.70 -4.12
N VAL A 21 -59.45 23.33 -4.09
CA VAL A 21 -58.72 23.94 -5.25
C VAL A 21 -57.58 24.93 -4.85
N ASN A 22 -56.37 24.55 -5.27
CA ASN A 22 -55.25 25.31 -5.86
C ASN A 22 -54.79 26.69 -5.35
N SER A 23 -53.50 26.77 -4.93
CA SER A 23 -52.45 27.64 -5.49
C SER A 23 -51.08 27.37 -4.81
N ALA A 24 -50.04 27.07 -5.58
CA ALA A 24 -48.63 26.99 -5.16
C ALA A 24 -47.91 28.35 -5.40
N PRO A 25 -46.60 28.56 -5.13
CA PRO A 25 -45.60 27.73 -4.42
C PRO A 25 -44.74 28.51 -3.39
N VAL A 26 -44.20 27.85 -2.35
CA VAL A 26 -42.87 28.19 -1.79
C VAL A 26 -42.20 26.89 -1.34
N ALA A 27 -41.07 26.58 -1.99
CA ALA A 27 -40.22 25.45 -1.66
C ALA A 27 -39.40 25.75 -0.40
N THR A 28 -39.30 24.79 0.52
CA THR A 28 -38.23 24.76 1.52
C THR A 28 -37.70 23.35 1.61
N SER A 29 -36.39 23.28 1.41
CA SER A 29 -35.58 22.15 1.02
C SER A 29 -35.44 21.12 2.13
N SER A 30 -35.56 19.87 1.72
CA SER A 30 -35.09 18.66 2.39
C SER A 30 -33.63 18.77 2.83
N SER A 31 -33.37 18.53 4.10
CA SER A 31 -32.03 18.33 4.66
C SER A 31 -31.42 17.05 4.11
N GLU A 32 -30.38 17.23 3.29
CA GLU A 32 -29.59 16.20 2.62
C GLU A 32 -28.78 15.37 3.62
N GLN A 33 -28.95 14.05 3.54
CA GLN A 33 -27.94 13.08 3.98
C GLN A 33 -26.68 13.27 3.11
N THR A 34 -25.65 13.88 3.66
CA THR A 34 -24.31 13.94 3.05
C THR A 34 -23.29 13.43 4.06
N SER A 35 -23.05 12.11 4.04
CA SER A 35 -21.86 11.51 4.66
C SER A 35 -21.74 10.00 4.34
N SER A 36 -21.55 9.64 3.07
CA SER A 36 -21.12 8.26 2.73
C SER A 36 -20.37 8.08 1.41
N THR A 37 -20.14 9.12 0.60
CA THR A 37 -19.52 8.96 -0.72
C THR A 37 -17.99 8.91 -0.71
N SER A 38 -17.33 9.48 0.30
CA SER A 38 -15.85 9.49 0.40
C SER A 38 -15.28 8.17 0.91
N ALA A 39 -15.95 7.51 1.86
CA ALA A 39 -15.50 6.23 2.40
C ALA A 39 -15.58 5.12 1.33
N ALA A 40 -16.71 5.01 0.62
CA ALA A 40 -16.91 3.97 -0.40
C ALA A 40 -15.95 4.09 -1.60
N THR A 41 -15.46 5.30 -1.94
CA THR A 41 -14.52 5.51 -3.04
C THR A 41 -13.05 5.36 -2.63
N ALA A 42 -12.73 5.47 -1.34
CA ALA A 42 -11.42 5.12 -0.79
C ALA A 42 -11.29 3.60 -0.60
N ASP A 43 -12.36 2.95 -0.13
CA ASP A 43 -12.45 1.49 0.08
C ASP A 43 -12.15 0.71 -1.22
N ASP A 44 -12.66 1.19 -2.36
CA ASP A 44 -12.44 0.58 -3.69
C ASP A 44 -10.99 0.75 -4.20
N ARG A 45 -10.27 1.81 -3.78
CA ARG A 45 -8.89 2.05 -4.26
C ARG A 45 -7.89 1.09 -3.63
N TYR A 46 -8.13 0.67 -2.40
CA TYR A 46 -7.28 -0.26 -1.66
C TYR A 46 -7.80 -1.70 -1.72
N ALA A 47 -8.97 -1.95 -2.31
CA ALA A 47 -9.50 -3.30 -2.53
C ALA A 47 -8.49 -4.22 -3.24
N PHE A 48 -7.65 -3.66 -4.12
CA PHE A 48 -6.58 -4.39 -4.80
C PHE A 48 -5.54 -4.98 -3.84
N LEU A 49 -5.33 -4.41 -2.63
CA LEU A 49 -4.39 -4.93 -1.64
C LEU A 49 -4.72 -6.36 -1.22
N SER A 50 -6.01 -6.73 -1.21
CA SER A 50 -6.45 -8.09 -0.90
C SER A 50 -5.95 -9.15 -1.91
N SER A 51 -5.57 -8.74 -3.11
CA SER A 51 -5.18 -9.63 -4.21
C SER A 51 -3.68 -9.95 -4.24
N PHE A 52 -2.86 -9.32 -3.39
CA PHE A 52 -1.40 -9.50 -3.36
C PHE A 52 -0.92 -9.89 -1.97
N ASP A 53 0.13 -10.69 -1.89
CA ASP A 53 0.92 -10.82 -0.68
C ASP A 53 1.85 -9.61 -0.60
N THR A 54 1.73 -8.83 0.48
CA THR A 54 2.51 -7.59 0.66
C THR A 54 3.69 -7.84 1.60
N VAL A 55 4.90 -7.66 1.08
CA VAL A 55 6.15 -7.82 1.80
C VAL A 55 6.87 -6.49 1.88
N PHE A 56 7.20 -6.03 3.09
CA PHE A 56 8.10 -4.91 3.30
C PHE A 56 9.53 -5.41 3.49
N LEU A 57 10.43 -5.00 2.60
CA LEU A 57 11.86 -5.22 2.75
C LEU A 57 12.51 -3.92 3.23
N ILE A 58 12.86 -3.87 4.51
CA ILE A 58 13.34 -2.66 5.16
C ILE A 58 14.86 -2.64 5.18
N ASP A 59 15.45 -1.54 4.71
CA ASP A 59 16.85 -1.26 4.92
C ASP A 59 17.13 -1.01 6.42
N ASP A 60 17.92 -1.87 7.03
CA ASP A 60 18.48 -1.71 8.36
C ASP A 60 19.99 -1.52 8.32
N SER A 61 20.53 -0.97 7.23
CA SER A 61 21.93 -0.57 7.08
C SER A 61 22.32 0.56 8.04
N GLY A 62 23.62 0.79 8.23
CA GLY A 62 24.10 1.85 9.11
C GLY A 62 23.67 3.27 8.72
N SER A 63 23.43 3.56 7.43
CA SER A 63 23.00 4.89 6.96
C SER A 63 21.62 5.27 7.48
N MET A 64 20.76 4.28 7.67
CA MET A 64 19.39 4.48 8.13
C MET A 64 19.29 5.07 9.55
N ALA A 65 20.38 5.05 10.32
CA ALA A 65 20.40 5.52 11.70
C ALA A 65 19.90 6.98 11.84
N GLY A 66 18.89 7.17 12.69
CA GLY A 66 18.37 8.50 13.03
C GLY A 66 17.10 8.87 12.27
N ARG A 67 17.21 9.70 11.22
CA ARG A 67 16.04 10.24 10.53
C ARG A 67 15.34 9.18 9.69
N SER A 68 16.05 8.54 8.76
CA SER A 68 15.49 7.57 7.81
C SER A 68 14.81 6.39 8.52
N TRP A 69 15.39 5.90 9.63
CA TRP A 69 14.77 4.86 10.46
C TRP A 69 13.46 5.30 11.11
N ARG A 70 13.37 6.55 11.60
CA ARG A 70 12.12 7.11 12.15
C ARG A 70 11.07 7.31 11.07
N GLU A 71 11.48 7.82 9.91
CA GLU A 71 10.58 8.00 8.75
C GLU A 71 10.03 6.66 8.27
N THR A 72 10.87 5.63 8.15
CA THR A 72 10.48 4.26 7.81
C THR A 72 9.46 3.71 8.81
N LYS A 73 9.73 3.87 10.11
CA LYS A 73 8.78 3.46 11.16
C LYS A 73 7.44 4.19 11.01
N GLY A 74 7.46 5.50 10.81
CA GLY A 74 6.26 6.32 10.63
C GLY A 74 5.46 5.93 9.39
N ALA A 75 6.15 5.63 8.29
CA ALA A 75 5.53 5.13 7.07
C ALA A 75 4.82 3.80 7.33
N LEU A 76 5.47 2.82 7.97
CA LEU A 76 4.83 1.55 8.30
C LEU A 76 3.67 1.68 9.29
N GLU A 77 3.78 2.55 10.30
CA GLU A 77 2.66 2.85 11.19
C GLU A 77 1.46 3.45 10.44
N THR A 78 1.70 4.14 9.32
CA THR A 78 0.64 4.70 8.48
C THR A 78 0.06 3.64 7.52
N ILE A 79 0.91 2.79 6.95
CA ILE A 79 0.53 1.83 5.91
C ILE A 79 -0.14 0.58 6.49
N THR A 80 0.36 0.06 7.63
CA THR A 80 -0.11 -1.21 8.22
C THR A 80 -1.63 -1.25 8.46
N PRO A 81 -2.27 -0.23 9.04
CA PRO A 81 -3.73 -0.24 9.24
C PRO A 81 -4.50 -0.28 7.92
N ILE A 82 -3.95 0.33 6.86
CA ILE A 82 -4.56 0.35 5.53
C ILE A 82 -4.44 -1.04 4.89
N CYS A 83 -3.25 -1.64 4.90
CA CYS A 83 -3.06 -2.99 4.38
C CYS A 83 -3.93 -4.02 5.12
N THR A 84 -3.98 -3.98 6.45
CA THR A 84 -4.66 -4.99 7.27
C THR A 84 -6.18 -4.89 7.28
N GLN A 85 -6.74 -3.74 6.85
CA GLN A 85 -8.16 -3.61 6.60
C GLN A 85 -8.60 -4.39 5.35
N HIS A 86 -7.71 -4.57 4.38
CA HIS A 86 -8.00 -5.19 3.09
C HIS A 86 -7.33 -6.56 2.90
N ASP A 87 -6.23 -6.84 3.61
CA ASP A 87 -5.53 -8.12 3.62
C ASP A 87 -5.70 -8.79 4.98
N ALA A 88 -6.45 -9.90 4.98
CA ALA A 88 -6.71 -10.68 6.19
C ALA A 88 -5.47 -11.41 6.69
N ASP A 89 -4.43 -11.61 5.88
CA ASP A 89 -3.20 -12.31 6.27
C ASP A 89 -2.19 -11.36 6.96
N GLY A 90 -2.31 -10.05 6.71
CA GLY A 90 -1.45 -9.00 7.28
C GLY A 90 -0.29 -8.66 6.35
N ILE A 91 0.77 -8.06 6.90
CA ILE A 91 1.99 -7.74 6.14
C ILE A 91 3.18 -8.52 6.68
N ASP A 92 4.08 -8.91 5.79
CA ASP A 92 5.34 -9.54 6.18
C ASP A 92 6.46 -8.51 6.15
N ILE A 93 7.30 -8.51 7.19
CA ILE A 93 8.43 -7.59 7.33
C ILE A 93 9.74 -8.39 7.30
N TYR A 94 10.62 -8.00 6.40
CA TYR A 94 11.99 -8.49 6.29
C TYR A 94 12.95 -7.30 6.39
N PHE A 95 14.18 -7.59 6.80
CA PHE A 95 15.26 -6.61 6.85
C PHE A 95 16.41 -7.05 5.94
N LEU A 96 17.22 -6.10 5.47
CA LEU A 96 18.40 -6.42 4.66
C LEU A 96 19.43 -7.25 5.44
N ASN A 97 19.68 -6.89 6.70
CA ASN A 97 20.73 -7.46 7.53
C ASN A 97 20.18 -8.30 8.69
N ALA A 98 19.10 -7.89 9.35
CA ALA A 98 18.52 -8.68 10.42
C ALA A 98 17.97 -10.02 9.90
N PRO A 99 18.19 -11.12 10.64
CA PRO A 99 17.72 -12.44 10.24
C PRO A 99 16.20 -12.51 10.21
N ASP A 100 15.67 -13.47 9.43
CA ASP A 100 14.24 -13.78 9.41
C ASP A 100 13.76 -14.10 10.82
N ASN A 101 12.60 -13.54 11.18
CA ASN A 101 11.95 -13.79 12.45
C ASN A 101 10.47 -14.04 12.22
N PRO A 102 9.90 -15.17 12.70
CA PRO A 102 8.47 -15.44 12.60
C PRO A 102 7.58 -14.35 13.22
N PHE A 103 8.09 -13.61 14.21
CA PHE A 103 7.39 -12.47 14.80
C PHE A 103 7.17 -11.30 13.81
N PHE A 104 7.90 -11.29 12.69
CA PHE A 104 7.80 -10.25 11.67
C PHE A 104 6.84 -10.62 10.53
N GLN A 105 6.17 -11.76 10.62
CA GLN A 105 5.26 -12.27 9.59
C GLN A 105 3.79 -12.11 10.01
N GLY A 106 2.90 -11.84 9.05
CA GLY A 106 1.47 -11.65 9.29
C GLY A 106 1.17 -10.52 10.28
N VAL A 107 1.96 -9.45 10.25
CA VAL A 107 1.84 -8.30 11.16
C VAL A 107 0.54 -7.56 10.87
N LYS A 108 -0.31 -7.42 11.90
CA LYS A 108 -1.65 -6.83 11.77
C LYS A 108 -1.89 -5.55 12.56
N ASP A 109 -1.01 -5.26 13.51
CA ASP A 109 -1.23 -4.18 14.45
C ASP A 109 0.02 -3.31 14.63
N LEU A 110 -0.24 -2.07 15.06
CA LEU A 110 0.79 -1.06 15.26
C LEU A 110 1.73 -1.36 16.43
N ALA A 111 1.27 -2.11 17.44
CA ALA A 111 2.11 -2.43 18.59
C ALA A 111 3.23 -3.39 18.16
N THR A 112 2.89 -4.39 17.34
CA THR A 112 3.86 -5.30 16.73
C THR A 112 4.89 -4.53 15.88
N VAL A 113 4.46 -3.62 15.00
CA VAL A 113 5.39 -2.76 14.23
C VAL A 113 6.34 -1.99 15.15
N ARG A 114 5.82 -1.38 16.22
CA ARG A 114 6.63 -0.64 17.19
C ARG A 114 7.64 -1.53 17.91
N GLU A 115 7.25 -2.74 18.27
CA GLU A 115 8.10 -3.72 18.94
C GLU A 115 9.24 -4.20 18.03
N ILE A 116 8.93 -4.48 16.76
CA ILE A 116 9.92 -4.83 15.74
C ILE A 116 11.00 -3.75 15.64
N PHE A 117 10.60 -2.48 15.47
CA PHE A 117 11.52 -1.34 15.41
C PHE A 117 12.22 -1.05 16.74
N SER A 118 11.70 -1.54 17.87
CA SER A 118 12.37 -1.48 19.16
C SER A 118 13.41 -2.58 19.35
N THR A 119 13.37 -3.64 18.54
CA THR A 119 14.30 -4.78 18.60
C THR A 119 15.41 -4.70 17.56
N VAL A 120 15.08 -4.30 16.33
CA VAL A 120 16.04 -4.17 15.24
C VAL A 120 16.74 -2.81 15.31
N ARG A 121 18.03 -2.77 14.97
CA ARG A 121 18.85 -1.54 14.95
C ARG A 121 19.59 -1.43 13.62
N PRO A 122 19.65 -0.22 13.02
CA PRO A 122 20.48 0.07 11.86
C PRO A 122 21.96 -0.32 12.07
N GLN A 123 22.50 -1.19 11.20
CA GLN A 123 23.88 -1.69 11.23
C GLN A 123 24.27 -2.35 9.89
N TYR A 124 25.58 -2.49 9.65
CA TYR A 124 26.14 -3.10 8.43
C TYR A 124 25.82 -2.34 7.13
N GLY A 125 25.92 -3.01 5.98
CA GLY A 125 25.75 -2.42 4.65
C GLY A 125 24.34 -2.61 4.09
N THR A 126 24.19 -2.41 2.79
CA THR A 126 22.90 -2.40 2.09
C THR A 126 22.85 -3.52 1.05
N PRO A 127 22.85 -4.82 1.44
CA PRO A 127 22.90 -5.96 0.50
C PRO A 127 21.52 -6.24 -0.13
N THR A 128 20.98 -5.25 -0.83
CA THR A 128 19.63 -5.27 -1.39
C THR A 128 19.44 -6.39 -2.40
N GLY A 129 20.39 -6.60 -3.30
CA GLY A 129 20.29 -7.60 -4.37
C GLY A 129 20.25 -9.01 -3.81
N GLN A 130 21.16 -9.33 -2.90
CA GLN A 130 21.23 -10.59 -2.18
C GLN A 130 19.92 -10.87 -1.46
N ARG A 131 19.39 -9.89 -0.72
CA ARG A 131 18.17 -10.09 0.06
C ARG A 131 16.92 -10.21 -0.81
N LEU A 132 16.79 -9.40 -1.86
CA LEU A 132 15.73 -9.55 -2.86
C LEU A 132 15.76 -10.94 -3.49
N ASN A 133 16.93 -11.44 -3.87
CA ASN A 133 17.05 -12.78 -4.46
C ASN A 133 16.62 -13.89 -3.47
N GLN A 134 16.89 -13.73 -2.17
CA GLN A 134 16.44 -14.68 -1.14
C GLN A 134 14.91 -14.74 -1.03
N LEU A 135 14.21 -13.64 -1.30
CA LEU A 135 12.74 -13.59 -1.31
C LEU A 135 12.15 -14.05 -2.65
N LEU A 136 12.68 -13.54 -3.76
CA LEU A 136 12.18 -13.79 -5.11
C LEU A 136 12.39 -15.25 -5.55
N LYS A 137 13.55 -15.84 -5.27
CA LYS A 137 13.87 -17.21 -5.71
C LYS A 137 12.87 -18.27 -5.20
N PRO A 138 12.57 -18.37 -3.89
CA PRO A 138 11.59 -19.34 -3.41
C PRO A 138 10.17 -19.03 -3.92
N TYR A 139 9.81 -17.75 -4.06
CA TYR A 139 8.53 -17.37 -4.64
C TYR A 139 8.39 -17.82 -6.10
N LEU A 140 9.39 -17.55 -6.95
CA LEU A 140 9.38 -17.97 -8.36
C LEU A 140 9.32 -19.50 -8.51
N ASN A 141 10.01 -20.24 -7.63
CA ASN A 141 9.91 -21.70 -7.62
C ASN A 141 8.50 -22.19 -7.24
N ARG A 142 7.85 -21.53 -6.27
CA ARG A 142 6.47 -21.81 -5.88
C ARG A 142 5.49 -21.52 -7.03
N TYR A 143 5.64 -20.36 -7.65
CA TYR A 143 4.85 -19.95 -8.80
C TYR A 143 5.00 -20.95 -9.96
N GLN A 144 6.22 -21.34 -10.30
CA GLN A 144 6.47 -22.33 -11.35
C GLN A 144 5.79 -23.68 -11.06
N ALA A 145 5.74 -24.10 -9.80
CA ALA A 145 5.13 -25.37 -9.39
C ALA A 145 3.59 -25.32 -9.34
N ASN A 146 3.02 -24.15 -9.00
CA ASN A 146 1.57 -23.97 -8.87
C ASN A 146 1.15 -22.53 -9.25
N PRO A 147 1.10 -22.19 -10.55
CA PRO A 147 0.77 -20.84 -11.00
C PRO A 147 -0.59 -20.35 -10.50
N ASP A 148 -1.63 -21.18 -10.63
CA ASP A 148 -3.01 -20.82 -10.28
C ASP A 148 -3.25 -20.67 -8.78
N GLY A 149 -2.41 -21.31 -7.94
CA GLY A 149 -2.51 -21.24 -6.49
C GLY A 149 -1.44 -20.35 -5.83
N THR A 150 -0.66 -19.61 -6.61
CA THR A 150 0.34 -18.68 -6.08
C THR A 150 -0.15 -17.25 -6.23
N LYS A 151 -0.51 -16.64 -5.09
CA LYS A 151 -0.96 -15.25 -5.03
C LYS A 151 0.15 -14.30 -5.54
N PRO A 152 -0.18 -13.26 -6.32
CA PRO A 152 0.76 -12.23 -6.73
C PRO A 152 1.54 -11.62 -5.55
N LEU A 153 2.79 -11.23 -5.78
CA LEU A 153 3.68 -10.71 -4.74
C LEU A 153 3.99 -9.23 -4.99
N ASN A 154 3.88 -8.43 -3.93
CA ASN A 154 4.26 -7.03 -3.93
C ASN A 154 5.35 -6.79 -2.87
N ILE A 155 6.59 -6.57 -3.31
CA ILE A 155 7.73 -6.26 -2.42
C ILE A 155 7.92 -4.75 -2.38
N ILE A 156 7.81 -4.14 -1.21
CA ILE A 156 8.07 -2.73 -0.99
C ILE A 156 9.41 -2.60 -0.26
N VAL A 157 10.44 -2.19 -0.98
CA VAL A 157 11.78 -1.95 -0.46
C VAL A 157 11.87 -0.52 0.09
N ILE A 158 12.11 -0.35 1.39
CA ILE A 158 12.27 0.99 1.99
C ILE A 158 13.76 1.22 2.30
N THR A 159 14.37 2.23 1.68
CA THR A 159 15.83 2.48 1.77
C THR A 159 16.18 3.96 1.72
N ASP A 160 17.28 4.39 2.35
CA ASP A 160 17.88 5.72 2.18
C ASP A 160 19.15 5.73 1.34
N GLY A 161 19.62 4.55 0.94
CA GLY A 161 20.94 4.36 0.35
C GLY A 161 20.93 3.61 -0.97
N GLU A 162 22.06 3.70 -1.66
CA GLU A 162 22.40 2.86 -2.80
C GLU A 162 22.70 1.43 -2.33
N PRO A 163 22.26 0.40 -3.06
CA PRO A 163 22.69 -0.98 -2.83
C PRO A 163 24.21 -1.13 -2.81
N SER A 164 24.70 -2.04 -1.98
CA SER A 164 26.12 -2.42 -1.91
C SER A 164 26.48 -3.58 -2.84
N ASP A 165 25.51 -4.09 -3.59
CA ASP A 165 25.58 -5.25 -4.46
C ASP A 165 24.70 -5.09 -5.71
N ASP A 166 24.78 -6.06 -6.63
CA ASP A 166 24.08 -6.03 -7.92
C ASP A 166 22.60 -6.38 -7.77
N VAL A 167 21.74 -5.35 -7.80
CA VAL A 167 20.29 -5.46 -7.71
C VAL A 167 19.67 -5.69 -9.08
N GLU A 168 20.22 -5.02 -10.10
CA GLU A 168 19.79 -5.02 -11.49
C GLU A 168 19.71 -6.45 -12.02
N SER A 169 20.80 -7.22 -11.88
CA SER A 169 20.84 -8.61 -12.33
C SER A 169 19.81 -9.49 -11.64
N VAL A 170 19.51 -9.25 -10.36
CA VAL A 170 18.52 -10.02 -9.61
C VAL A 170 17.12 -9.76 -10.16
N ILE A 171 16.78 -8.48 -10.38
CA ILE A 171 15.48 -8.07 -10.91
C ILE A 171 15.32 -8.54 -12.36
N ILE A 172 16.31 -8.32 -13.22
CA ILE A 172 16.30 -8.78 -14.62
C ILE A 172 16.11 -10.30 -14.69
N ASN A 173 16.80 -11.06 -13.83
CA ASN A 173 16.64 -12.52 -13.79
C ASN A 173 15.23 -12.94 -13.34
N ALA A 174 14.62 -12.22 -12.40
CA ALA A 174 13.24 -12.48 -11.97
C ALA A 174 12.24 -12.16 -13.09
N ALA A 175 12.36 -11.00 -13.72
CA ALA A 175 11.55 -10.58 -14.87
C ALA A 175 11.62 -11.60 -16.02
N LYS A 176 12.83 -11.98 -16.45
CA LYS A 176 13.03 -12.97 -17.51
C LYS A 176 12.45 -14.35 -17.17
N LYS A 177 12.41 -14.75 -15.89
CA LYS A 177 11.77 -16.00 -15.46
C LYS A 177 10.25 -15.91 -15.53
N LEU A 178 9.67 -14.81 -15.07
CA LEU A 178 8.23 -14.59 -15.12
C LEU A 178 7.71 -14.59 -16.56
N ASP A 179 8.45 -14.00 -17.50
CA ASP A 179 8.10 -14.06 -18.93
C ASP A 179 8.15 -15.49 -19.47
N LYS A 180 9.16 -16.27 -19.08
CA LYS A 180 9.25 -17.70 -19.44
C LYS A 180 8.12 -18.53 -18.85
N PHE A 181 7.55 -18.10 -17.74
CA PHE A 181 6.41 -18.77 -17.10
C PHE A 181 5.05 -18.29 -17.64
N ASP A 182 5.04 -17.38 -18.63
CA ASP A 182 3.83 -16.72 -19.12
C ASP A 182 3.00 -16.10 -17.98
N ALA A 183 3.70 -15.54 -16.98
CA ALA A 183 3.04 -14.99 -15.81
C ALA A 183 2.29 -13.71 -16.14
N PRO A 184 1.19 -13.38 -15.45
CA PRO A 184 0.56 -12.07 -15.57
C PRO A 184 1.57 -10.94 -15.30
N ALA A 185 1.41 -9.78 -15.95
CA ALA A 185 2.33 -8.64 -15.79
C ALA A 185 2.45 -8.18 -14.32
N TRP A 186 1.37 -8.32 -13.54
CA TRP A 186 1.27 -7.95 -12.13
C TRP A 186 1.67 -9.08 -11.16
N GLN A 187 2.19 -10.22 -11.62
CA GLN A 187 2.49 -11.36 -10.73
C GLN A 187 3.55 -11.03 -9.66
N VAL A 188 4.48 -10.15 -9.99
CA VAL A 188 5.48 -9.60 -9.07
C VAL A 188 5.62 -8.12 -9.34
N GLY A 189 5.53 -7.31 -8.29
CA GLY A 189 5.95 -5.91 -8.29
C GLY A 189 7.02 -5.68 -7.21
N ILE A 190 8.00 -4.85 -7.53
CA ILE A 190 9.04 -4.38 -6.62
C ILE A 190 8.97 -2.85 -6.57
N GLN A 191 8.43 -2.33 -5.49
CA GLN A 191 8.40 -0.89 -5.25
C GLN A 191 9.62 -0.47 -4.43
N PHE A 192 10.46 0.40 -4.97
CA PHE A 192 11.42 1.12 -4.16
C PHE A 192 10.78 2.38 -3.57
N PHE A 193 10.84 2.49 -2.25
CA PHE A 193 10.38 3.65 -1.50
C PHE A 193 11.57 4.30 -0.81
N GLN A 194 12.06 5.39 -1.41
CA GLN A 194 13.22 6.09 -0.89
C GLN A 194 12.81 6.92 0.33
N VAL A 195 13.40 6.68 1.50
CA VAL A 195 13.36 7.60 2.65
C VAL A 195 14.64 8.45 2.69
N GLY A 196 14.66 9.52 3.49
CA GLY A 196 15.80 10.44 3.48
C GLY A 196 15.85 11.37 2.26
N LYS A 197 17.01 12.00 2.03
CA LYS A 197 17.24 13.06 1.02
C LYS A 197 18.52 12.87 0.21
N GLU A 198 19.07 11.67 0.22
CA GLU A 198 20.34 11.30 -0.37
C GLU A 198 20.22 11.31 -1.91
N PRO A 199 20.92 12.22 -2.63
CA PRO A 199 20.78 12.32 -4.08
C PRO A 199 21.24 11.06 -4.81
N GLY A 200 22.31 10.41 -4.32
CA GLY A 200 22.82 9.16 -4.92
C GLY A 200 21.80 8.03 -4.89
N ALA A 201 21.11 7.85 -3.75
CA ALA A 201 20.01 6.88 -3.66
C ALA A 201 18.90 7.22 -4.66
N ARG A 202 18.54 8.50 -4.79
CA ARG A 202 17.51 8.93 -5.74
C ARG A 202 17.88 8.63 -7.20
N GLU A 203 19.13 8.92 -7.57
CA GLU A 203 19.62 8.69 -8.93
C GLU A 203 19.68 7.19 -9.24
N HIS A 204 20.21 6.37 -8.33
CA HIS A 204 20.28 4.93 -8.50
C HIS A 204 18.89 4.28 -8.60
N LEU A 205 17.95 4.63 -7.72
CA LEU A 205 16.59 4.09 -7.78
C LEU A 205 15.86 4.50 -9.05
N LYS A 206 16.14 5.70 -9.57
CA LYS A 206 15.60 6.12 -10.87
C LYS A 206 16.18 5.31 -12.03
N GLN A 207 17.47 4.96 -11.99
CA GLN A 207 18.08 4.08 -12.99
C GLN A 207 17.44 2.68 -12.95
N LEU A 208 17.13 2.16 -11.76
CA LEU A 208 16.39 0.90 -11.62
C LEU A 208 14.97 0.94 -12.21
N ASP A 209 14.35 2.12 -12.26
CA ASP A 209 13.00 2.29 -12.83
C ASP A 209 13.07 2.46 -14.37
N ASP A 210 13.95 3.32 -14.86
CA ASP A 210 14.00 3.74 -16.27
C ASP A 210 14.89 2.84 -17.16
N GLU A 211 15.97 2.25 -16.63
CA GLU A 211 17.08 1.72 -17.45
C GLU A 211 17.23 0.19 -17.43
N LEU A 212 16.42 -0.54 -16.65
CA LEU A 212 16.53 -2.01 -16.55
C LEU A 212 16.36 -2.74 -17.89
N ALA A 213 15.48 -2.25 -18.75
CA ALA A 213 15.27 -2.85 -20.08
C ALA A 213 16.50 -2.68 -20.98
N GLU A 214 17.20 -1.54 -20.88
CA GLU A 214 18.43 -1.28 -21.63
C GLU A 214 19.57 -2.18 -21.14
N LEU A 215 19.73 -2.30 -19.82
CA LEU A 215 20.72 -3.18 -19.19
C LEU A 215 20.49 -4.67 -19.51
N ALA A 216 19.24 -5.07 -19.74
CA ALA A 216 18.89 -6.45 -20.07
C ALA A 216 19.27 -6.89 -21.49
N GLY A 217 19.77 -5.97 -22.34
CA GLY A 217 20.24 -6.26 -23.70
C GLY A 217 19.26 -5.88 -24.82
N GLY A 218 18.27 -5.02 -24.54
CA GLY A 218 17.35 -4.50 -25.56
C GLY A 218 16.19 -5.41 -25.95
N ASP A 219 15.96 -6.50 -25.22
CA ASP A 219 14.71 -7.26 -25.27
C ASP A 219 13.60 -6.49 -24.54
N ASP A 220 12.33 -6.68 -24.94
CA ASP A 220 11.14 -6.15 -24.25
C ASP A 220 11.02 -6.82 -22.86
N LEU A 221 11.84 -6.37 -21.91
CA LEU A 221 11.84 -6.84 -20.53
C LEU A 221 10.54 -6.38 -19.86
N ARG A 222 9.82 -7.30 -19.22
CA ARG A 222 8.68 -6.88 -18.41
C ARG A 222 9.10 -5.89 -17.34
N ASP A 223 8.30 -4.85 -17.25
CA ASP A 223 8.38 -3.83 -16.21
C ASP A 223 7.71 -4.35 -14.93
N ILE A 224 8.51 -4.47 -13.87
CA ILE A 224 8.11 -4.95 -12.54
C ILE A 224 8.62 -4.06 -11.41
N VAL A 225 9.25 -2.93 -11.73
CA VAL A 225 9.87 -2.02 -10.76
C VAL A 225 9.16 -0.68 -10.83
N ASP A 226 8.98 -0.04 -9.69
CA ASP A 226 8.60 1.37 -9.64
C ASP A 226 9.33 2.06 -8.48
N THR A 227 9.55 3.37 -8.59
CA THR A 227 10.22 4.16 -7.55
C THR A 227 9.37 5.33 -7.05
N VAL A 228 9.25 5.43 -5.73
CA VAL A 228 8.60 6.55 -5.05
C VAL A 228 9.58 7.20 -4.08
N PRO A 229 9.90 8.49 -4.24
CA PRO A 229 10.63 9.23 -3.21
C PRO A 229 9.70 9.62 -2.06
N TYR A 230 10.24 9.64 -0.84
CA TYR A 230 9.58 10.26 0.31
C TYR A 230 9.56 11.77 0.09
N THR A 231 8.39 12.31 -0.26
CA THR A 231 8.20 13.75 -0.51
C THR A 231 7.69 14.52 0.70
N GLY A 232 7.68 13.93 1.90
CA GLY A 232 7.24 14.62 3.10
C GLY A 232 8.14 15.83 3.41
N GLU A 233 7.54 17.01 3.56
CA GLU A 233 8.24 18.17 4.11
C GLU A 233 8.36 18.02 5.63
N GLY A 234 9.51 17.54 6.11
CA GLY A 234 9.74 17.36 7.56
C GLY A 234 9.25 16.00 8.08
N ASP A 235 8.88 15.92 9.37
CA ASP A 235 8.35 14.69 9.99
C ASP A 235 6.84 14.47 9.67
N GLU A 236 6.30 15.05 8.59
CA GLU A 236 4.90 14.84 8.22
C GLU A 236 4.65 13.39 7.75
N PRO A 237 3.57 12.75 8.21
CA PRO A 237 3.23 11.38 7.82
C PRO A 237 2.83 11.30 6.35
N LEU A 238 2.95 10.11 5.76
CA LEU A 238 2.47 9.85 4.41
C LEU A 238 0.98 10.20 4.28
N SER A 239 0.66 11.01 3.27
CA SER A 239 -0.74 11.22 2.89
C SER A 239 -1.34 9.91 2.37
N GLY A 240 -2.67 9.77 2.41
CA GLY A 240 -3.33 8.58 1.83
C GLY A 240 -2.98 8.36 0.36
N GLU A 241 -2.78 9.43 -0.42
CA GLU A 241 -2.30 9.29 -1.81
C GLU A 241 -0.85 8.81 -1.88
N GLY A 242 0.00 9.26 -0.97
CA GLY A 242 1.37 8.77 -0.82
C GLY A 242 1.39 7.28 -0.49
N VAL A 243 0.56 6.83 0.46
CA VAL A 243 0.40 5.41 0.79
C VAL A 243 -0.06 4.62 -0.43
N LEU A 244 -1.10 5.07 -1.15
CA LEU A 244 -1.58 4.38 -2.35
C LEU A 244 -0.48 4.23 -3.40
N LYS A 245 0.34 5.27 -3.59
CA LYS A 245 1.46 5.22 -4.54
C LYS A 245 2.52 4.21 -4.08
N VAL A 246 2.90 4.26 -2.81
CA VAL A 246 3.90 3.36 -2.22
C VAL A 246 3.45 1.90 -2.28
N VAL A 247 2.16 1.61 -2.09
CA VAL A 247 1.71 0.22 -2.01
C VAL A 247 1.31 -0.33 -3.39
N LEU A 248 0.83 0.49 -4.33
CA LEU A 248 0.30 0.00 -5.60
C LEU A 248 1.11 0.38 -6.85
N GLY A 249 2.16 1.19 -6.75
CA GLY A 249 2.87 1.71 -7.92
C GLY A 249 3.40 0.59 -8.83
N ALA A 250 4.15 -0.36 -8.27
CA ALA A 250 4.75 -1.47 -9.01
C ALA A 250 3.74 -2.52 -9.54
N VAL A 251 2.53 -2.61 -8.99
CA VAL A 251 1.54 -3.65 -9.35
C VAL A 251 0.34 -3.13 -10.13
N ASN A 252 0.07 -1.82 -10.12
CA ASN A 252 -1.09 -1.22 -10.78
C ASN A 252 -0.69 -0.18 -11.85
N ARG A 253 -0.43 -0.68 -13.06
CA ARG A 253 -0.06 0.12 -14.24
C ARG A 253 -1.10 1.19 -14.63
N ARG A 254 -2.37 1.07 -14.23
CA ARG A 254 -3.40 2.08 -14.51
C ARG A 254 -3.31 3.29 -13.57
N LEU A 255 -2.90 3.07 -12.32
CA LEU A 255 -2.64 4.15 -11.37
C LEU A 255 -1.36 4.90 -11.75
N ASP A 256 -0.34 4.18 -12.19
CA ASP A 256 0.92 4.74 -12.67
C ASP A 256 0.73 5.69 -13.89
N ARG A 257 0.12 5.20 -14.98
CA ARG A 257 -0.07 5.99 -16.22
C ARG A 257 -0.94 7.25 -16.07
N LYS A 258 -1.85 7.29 -15.07
CA LYS A 258 -2.79 8.43 -14.91
C LYS A 258 -2.17 9.60 -14.14
N LYS A 259 -1.20 9.39 -13.25
CA LYS A 259 -0.69 10.45 -12.35
C LYS A 259 0.66 11.05 -12.73
N SER A 260 1.47 10.38 -13.58
CA SER A 260 2.70 10.97 -14.12
C SER A 260 2.44 12.29 -14.91
N LYS A 261 1.25 12.44 -15.50
CA LYS A 261 0.81 13.67 -16.18
C LYS A 261 0.36 14.81 -15.25
N GLU A 262 -0.05 14.53 -14.02
CA GLU A 262 -0.52 15.57 -13.08
C GLU A 262 0.62 16.15 -12.22
N LEU A 263 1.67 15.38 -11.96
CA LEU A 263 2.87 15.84 -11.22
C LEU A 263 3.79 16.78 -12.01
N HIS A 264 3.65 16.85 -13.35
CA HIS A 264 4.47 17.72 -14.22
C HIS A 264 3.73 18.93 -14.77
N ARG A 265 2.49 19.20 -14.32
CA ARG A 265 1.79 20.43 -14.69
C ARG A 265 2.26 21.56 -13.77
N ARG A 266 3.35 22.22 -14.18
CA ARG A 266 3.68 23.58 -13.70
C ARG A 266 2.60 24.57 -14.09
#